data_AF-A0A267H3J2-F1
#
_entry.id   AF-A0A267H3J2-F1
#
_cell.length_a   1.000
_cell.length_b   1.000
_cell.length_c   1.000
_cell.angle_alpha   90.00
_cell.angle_beta   90.00
_cell.angle_gamma   90.00
#
_symmetry.space_group_name_H-M   'P 1'
#
loop_
_entity.id
_entity.type
_entity.pdbx_description
1 polymer ?
#
loop_
_entity_poly.entity_id
_entity_poly.type
_entity_poly.pdbx_seq_one_letter_code
_entity_poly.pdbx_strand_id
1 'polypeptide(L)'
;MNSESNVQSHLLGPQAQPSPGVNSLSSSMGMATSPDNNIAVVTPEYYQELLKDKRSLQSFPNVFHHVERILDTEIGRARSHLYHQNGSSRRHTEDLPEGEGPIVTVQEKVYIPVKENPNYNFVGRLLGPRGTTAKQLETDLDCKIMVRGKGSMRD
;
A
#
# COMPACT_ATOMS: atom_id res chain seq x y z
N MET A 1 -65.35 26.76 40.66
CA MET A 1 -65.03 27.12 39.25
C MET A 1 -64.30 25.94 38.64
N ASN A 2 -65.11 25.07 38.02
CA ASN A 2 -64.95 24.31 36.78
C ASN A 2 -63.54 23.85 36.36
N SER A 3 -63.29 22.65 35.80
CA SER A 3 -64.05 21.40 35.60
C SER A 3 -63.07 20.41 34.96
N GLU A 4 -63.06 19.19 35.49
CA GLU A 4 -62.91 17.87 34.85
C GLU A 4 -62.57 17.76 33.34
N SER A 5 -61.69 16.84 32.95
CA SER A 5 -62.11 15.49 32.54
C SER A 5 -60.99 14.66 31.89
N ASN A 6 -61.01 13.38 32.25
CA ASN A 6 -60.19 12.27 31.81
C ASN A 6 -60.98 11.46 30.76
N VAL A 7 -60.35 11.05 29.64
CA VAL A 7 -60.85 10.05 28.67
C VAL A 7 -59.60 9.36 28.06
N GLN A 8 -59.19 8.15 28.44
CA GLN A 8 -59.70 6.79 28.15
C GLN A 8 -59.20 6.14 26.83
N SER A 9 -58.33 5.14 27.03
CA SER A 9 -58.13 3.86 26.28
C SER A 9 -58.09 3.82 24.75
N HIS A 10 -57.06 3.18 24.16
CA HIS A 10 -57.19 1.83 23.54
C HIS A 10 -55.85 1.29 23.02
N LEU A 11 -55.71 -0.03 23.15
CA LEU A 11 -54.66 -0.91 22.61
C LEU A 11 -54.94 -1.20 21.13
N LEU A 12 -53.91 -1.37 20.28
CA LEU A 12 -53.80 -2.35 19.17
C LEU A 12 -52.51 -2.09 18.32
N GLY A 13 -51.70 -3.13 18.06
CA GLY A 13 -50.73 -3.15 16.94
C GLY A 13 -51.45 -3.36 15.58
N PRO A 14 -50.77 -3.59 14.42
CA PRO A 14 -49.39 -4.03 14.19
C PRO A 14 -48.61 -3.27 13.07
N GLN A 15 -47.32 -3.64 12.89
CA GLN A 15 -46.45 -3.59 11.70
C GLN A 15 -46.55 -2.45 10.66
N ALA A 16 -45.43 -1.78 10.41
CA ALA A 16 -44.90 -1.54 9.05
C ALA A 16 -43.40 -1.15 9.11
N GLN A 17 -42.56 -1.92 8.41
CA GLN A 17 -41.16 -1.56 8.12
C GLN A 17 -41.10 -0.41 7.10
N PRO A 18 -40.07 0.44 7.15
CA PRO A 18 -39.58 1.12 5.96
C PRO A 18 -38.25 0.49 5.52
N SER A 19 -38.28 -0.24 4.41
CA SER A 19 -37.12 -0.49 3.56
C SER A 19 -36.67 0.83 2.94
N PRO A 20 -35.36 1.08 2.82
CA PRO A 20 -34.87 1.73 1.62
C PRO A 20 -33.67 0.99 1.02
N GLY A 21 -33.86 0.60 -0.25
CA GLY A 21 -32.86 0.81 -1.29
C GLY A 21 -31.53 0.08 -1.15
N VAL A 22 -31.50 -1.16 -1.63
CA VAL A 22 -30.31 -1.70 -2.30
C VAL A 22 -29.93 -0.79 -3.46
N ASN A 23 -28.77 -0.13 -3.38
CA ASN A 23 -28.07 0.37 -4.55
C ASN A 23 -26.67 -0.23 -4.57
N SER A 24 -26.58 -1.31 -5.33
CA SER A 24 -25.37 -1.91 -5.84
C SER A 24 -24.55 -0.87 -6.60
N LEU A 25 -23.36 -0.57 -6.09
CA LEU A 25 -22.24 -0.07 -6.89
C LEU A 25 -21.00 -0.89 -6.53
N SER A 26 -21.08 -2.20 -6.77
CA SER A 26 -19.87 -2.97 -7.06
C SER A 26 -19.41 -2.54 -8.45
N SER A 27 -18.47 -1.60 -8.52
CA SER A 27 -17.80 -1.27 -9.78
C SER A 27 -17.00 -2.48 -10.24
N SER A 28 -17.65 -3.32 -11.04
CA SER A 28 -17.01 -4.36 -11.84
C SER A 28 -16.19 -3.67 -12.92
N MET A 29 -14.94 -3.37 -12.62
CA MET A 29 -13.97 -3.04 -13.66
C MET A 29 -13.46 -4.35 -14.23
N GLY A 30 -14.19 -4.85 -15.23
CA GLY A 30 -13.72 -5.91 -16.11
C GLY A 30 -12.51 -5.39 -16.88
N MET A 31 -11.32 -5.89 -16.56
CA MET A 31 -10.19 -5.76 -17.47
C MET A 31 -10.29 -6.88 -18.49
N ALA A 32 -10.74 -6.52 -19.69
CA ALA A 32 -10.44 -7.30 -20.88
C ALA A 32 -8.92 -7.38 -21.00
N THR A 33 -8.36 -8.56 -20.80
CA THR A 33 -7.00 -8.86 -21.23
C THR A 33 -7.10 -10.01 -22.22
N SER A 34 -6.69 -9.70 -23.45
CA SER A 34 -6.56 -10.64 -24.56
C SER A 34 -5.67 -11.82 -24.17
N PRO A 35 -5.88 -13.00 -24.77
CA PRO A 35 -5.04 -14.17 -24.54
C PRO A 35 -3.79 -14.04 -25.42
N ASP A 36 -2.60 -14.02 -24.81
CA ASP A 36 -1.35 -14.55 -25.37
C ASP A 36 -0.16 -14.06 -24.54
N ASN A 37 0.10 -14.78 -23.45
CA ASN A 37 1.40 -15.22 -22.95
C ASN A 37 1.18 -15.72 -21.54
N ASN A 38 1.74 -16.89 -21.22
CA ASN A 38 1.64 -17.58 -19.94
C ASN A 38 2.31 -16.75 -18.82
N ILE A 39 1.65 -15.67 -18.40
CA ILE A 39 2.01 -14.85 -17.25
C ILE A 39 1.14 -15.40 -16.13
N ALA A 40 1.76 -16.18 -15.24
CA ALA A 40 1.15 -16.55 -13.97
C ALA A 40 0.51 -15.29 -13.37
N VAL A 41 -0.80 -15.35 -13.10
CA VAL A 41 -1.52 -14.25 -12.46
C VAL A 41 -0.80 -13.97 -11.15
N VAL A 42 -0.21 -12.79 -11.04
CA VAL A 42 0.58 -12.44 -9.86
C VAL A 42 -0.40 -12.19 -8.72
N THR A 43 -0.60 -13.20 -7.87
CA THR A 43 -1.42 -13.11 -6.65
C THR A 43 -0.53 -13.00 -5.41
N PRO A 44 -1.05 -12.47 -4.29
CA PRO A 44 -0.34 -12.50 -3.01
C PRO A 44 0.08 -13.91 -2.58
N GLU A 45 -0.74 -14.91 -2.86
CA GLU A 45 -0.47 -16.32 -2.57
C GLU A 45 0.70 -16.83 -3.40
N TYR A 46 0.74 -16.53 -4.69
CA TYR A 46 1.86 -16.87 -5.57
C TYR A 46 3.17 -16.23 -5.10
N TYR A 47 3.14 -14.95 -4.71
CA TYR A 47 4.32 -14.30 -4.14
C TYR A 47 4.82 -14.98 -2.85
N GLN A 48 3.91 -15.45 -1.99
CA GLN A 48 4.30 -16.22 -0.81
C GLN A 48 4.93 -17.57 -1.16
N GLU A 49 4.44 -18.25 -2.20
CA GLU A 49 5.03 -19.50 -2.71
C GLU A 49 6.46 -19.27 -3.22
N LEU A 50 6.69 -18.22 -4.02
CA LEU A 50 8.04 -17.86 -4.47
C LEU A 50 9.01 -17.62 -3.30
N LEU A 51 8.54 -16.98 -2.22
CA LEU A 51 9.35 -16.77 -1.01
C LEU A 51 9.64 -18.07 -0.25
N LYS A 52 8.73 -19.05 -0.30
CA LYS A 52 8.95 -20.39 0.26
C LYS A 52 10.00 -21.13 -0.57
N ASP A 53 9.87 -21.13 -1.89
CA ASP A 53 10.82 -21.78 -2.80
C ASP A 53 12.22 -21.19 -2.64
N LYS A 54 12.32 -19.87 -2.45
CA LYS A 54 13.60 -19.21 -2.19
C LYS A 54 14.26 -19.76 -0.94
N ARG A 55 13.52 -19.93 0.16
CA ARG A 55 14.05 -20.53 1.39
C ARG A 55 14.48 -21.99 1.20
N SER A 56 13.71 -22.76 0.43
CA SER A 56 14.06 -24.15 0.13
C SER A 56 15.38 -24.23 -0.66
N LEU A 57 15.56 -23.38 -1.67
CA LEU A 57 16.79 -23.33 -2.47
C LEU A 57 18.02 -22.89 -1.66
N GLN A 58 17.86 -22.04 -0.64
CA GLN A 58 18.96 -21.68 0.26
C GLN A 58 19.54 -22.88 1.03
N SER A 59 18.80 -24.01 1.13
CA SER A 59 19.30 -25.24 1.76
C SER A 59 20.37 -25.94 0.91
N PHE A 60 20.49 -25.61 -0.38
CA PHE A 60 21.44 -26.19 -1.32
C PHE A 60 22.29 -25.09 -1.99
N PRO A 61 23.22 -24.47 -1.24
CA PRO A 61 24.05 -23.39 -1.76
C PRO A 61 24.91 -23.88 -2.92
N ASN A 62 25.03 -23.04 -3.96
CA ASN A 62 25.86 -23.27 -5.15
C ASN A 62 25.48 -24.48 -6.04
N VAL A 63 24.31 -25.08 -5.86
CA VAL A 63 23.85 -26.16 -6.74
C VAL A 63 23.05 -25.61 -7.92
N PHE A 64 22.19 -24.60 -7.69
CA PHE A 64 21.22 -24.11 -8.67
C PHE A 64 21.35 -22.61 -8.96
N HIS A 65 22.52 -22.16 -9.42
CA HIS A 65 22.79 -20.75 -9.69
C HIS A 65 21.80 -20.08 -10.66
N HIS A 66 21.36 -20.81 -11.69
CA HIS A 66 20.43 -20.27 -12.69
C HIS A 66 18.99 -20.19 -12.16
N VAL A 67 18.56 -21.21 -11.41
CA VAL A 67 17.21 -21.26 -10.84
C VAL A 67 17.04 -20.17 -9.78
N GLU A 68 18.04 -19.98 -8.91
CA GLU A 68 18.04 -18.91 -7.91
C GLU A 68 17.89 -17.54 -8.55
N ARG A 69 18.60 -17.28 -9.66
CA ARG A 69 18.51 -16.01 -10.39
C ARG A 69 17.13 -15.78 -11.01
N ILE A 70 16.56 -16.82 -11.63
CA ILE A 70 15.22 -16.72 -12.24
C ILE A 70 14.18 -16.45 -11.15
N LEU A 71 14.28 -17.17 -10.02
CA LEU A 71 13.39 -16.99 -8.88
C LEU A 71 13.49 -15.57 -8.31
N ASP A 72 14.69 -15.03 -8.16
CA ASP A 72 14.89 -13.67 -7.68
C ASP A 72 14.32 -12.61 -8.63
N THR A 73 14.44 -12.86 -9.94
CA THR A 73 13.85 -12.00 -10.97
C THR A 73 12.33 -12.02 -10.86
N GLU A 74 11.72 -13.19 -10.70
CA GLU A 74 10.26 -13.34 -10.60
C GLU A 74 9.72 -12.80 -9.27
N ILE A 75 10.42 -13.00 -8.15
CA ILE A 75 10.10 -12.35 -6.86
C ILE A 75 10.12 -10.82 -7.03
N GLY A 76 11.12 -10.29 -7.74
CA GLY A 76 11.22 -8.87 -8.08
C GLY A 76 10.00 -8.38 -8.87
N ARG A 77 9.63 -9.11 -9.93
CA ARG A 77 8.46 -8.83 -10.77
C ARG A 77 7.15 -8.89 -10.00
N ALA A 78 6.93 -9.96 -9.23
CA ALA A 78 5.72 -10.16 -8.45
C ALA A 78 5.56 -9.10 -7.36
N ARG A 79 6.66 -8.78 -6.65
CA ARG A 79 6.69 -7.68 -5.69
C ARG A 79 6.39 -6.34 -6.37
N SER A 80 6.90 -6.14 -7.59
CA SER A 80 6.61 -4.96 -8.37
C SER A 80 5.11 -4.82 -8.61
N HIS A 81 4.50 -5.87 -9.14
CA HIS A 81 3.10 -5.86 -9.51
C HIS A 81 2.13 -5.73 -8.32
N LEU A 82 2.42 -6.40 -7.20
CA LEU A 82 1.51 -6.43 -6.03
C LEU A 82 1.63 -5.19 -5.14
N TYR A 83 2.84 -4.66 -4.98
CA TYR A 83 3.13 -3.65 -3.97
C TYR A 83 3.59 -2.31 -4.53
N HIS A 84 3.83 -2.18 -5.85
CA HIS A 84 3.99 -0.86 -6.46
C HIS A 84 2.60 -0.23 -6.67
N GLN A 85 1.99 0.22 -5.59
CA GLN A 85 1.14 1.40 -5.64
C GLN A 85 1.99 2.62 -5.32
N ASN A 86 2.80 3.00 -6.31
CA ASN A 86 3.43 4.30 -6.33
C ASN A 86 2.63 5.13 -7.33
N GLY A 87 1.65 5.89 -6.80
CA GLY A 87 1.17 7.10 -7.46
C GLY A 87 2.27 8.15 -7.67
N SER A 88 3.51 7.84 -7.27
CA SER A 88 4.72 8.37 -7.90
C SER A 88 4.69 7.96 -9.37
N SER A 89 4.12 8.83 -10.20
CA SER A 89 4.57 8.97 -11.58
C SER A 89 6.08 8.85 -11.52
N ARG A 90 6.62 7.77 -12.09
CA ARG A 90 8.04 7.57 -12.26
C ARG A 90 8.48 8.74 -13.15
N ARG A 91 8.82 9.87 -12.53
CA ARG A 91 9.42 11.02 -13.21
C ARG A 91 10.71 10.43 -13.73
N HIS A 92 10.72 10.09 -15.02
CA HIS A 92 11.88 9.49 -15.59
C HIS A 92 12.98 10.53 -15.44
N THR A 93 14.18 10.15 -15.00
CA THR A 93 15.32 11.09 -14.94
C THR A 93 15.51 11.80 -16.29
N GLU A 94 15.04 11.20 -17.39
CA GLU A 94 15.02 11.76 -18.73
C GLU A 94 14.03 12.91 -18.96
N ASP A 95 13.10 13.17 -18.03
CA ASP A 95 12.22 14.34 -18.06
C ASP A 95 12.88 15.59 -17.45
N LEU A 96 14.10 15.47 -16.89
CA LEU A 96 14.80 16.58 -16.27
C LEU A 96 15.68 17.33 -17.30
N PRO A 97 15.72 18.66 -17.25
CA PRO A 97 16.61 19.44 -18.11
C PRO A 97 18.08 19.15 -17.78
N GLU A 98 18.96 19.40 -18.74
CA GLU A 98 20.41 19.35 -18.51
C GLU A 98 20.79 20.35 -17.41
N GLY A 99 21.65 19.91 -16.48
CA GLY A 99 22.03 20.72 -15.33
C GLY A 99 22.91 21.89 -15.75
N GLU A 100 22.42 23.11 -15.59
CA GLU A 100 23.21 24.33 -15.79
C GLU A 100 23.66 24.94 -14.45
N GLY A 101 24.93 25.33 -14.36
CA GLY A 101 25.49 26.05 -13.21
C GLY A 101 26.23 25.17 -12.19
N PRO A 102 26.58 25.75 -11.02
CA PRO A 102 27.31 25.04 -9.98
C PRO A 102 26.44 23.98 -9.29
N ILE A 103 27.05 22.89 -8.83
CA ILE A 103 26.35 21.84 -8.08
C ILE A 103 25.87 22.42 -6.74
N VAL A 104 24.56 22.34 -6.48
CA VAL A 104 23.94 22.78 -5.22
C VAL A 104 23.32 21.59 -4.50
N THR A 105 23.52 21.52 -3.17
CA THR A 105 22.82 20.54 -2.32
C THR A 105 21.66 21.24 -1.62
N VAL A 106 20.43 20.80 -1.90
CA VAL A 106 19.21 21.31 -1.26
C VAL A 106 18.71 20.31 -0.22
N GLN A 107 18.21 20.82 0.91
CA GLN A 107 17.64 19.99 1.97
C GLN A 107 16.28 20.56 2.41
N GLU A 108 15.27 19.70 2.45
CA GLU A 108 13.93 20.04 2.92
C GLU A 108 13.60 19.27 4.20
N LYS A 109 13.00 19.95 5.18
CA LYS A 109 12.56 19.35 6.45
C LYS A 109 11.05 19.22 6.46
N VAL A 110 10.56 17.99 6.36
CA VAL A 110 9.14 17.66 6.47
C VAL A 110 8.85 17.11 7.88
N TYR A 111 7.91 17.74 8.59
CA TYR A 111 7.52 17.31 9.94
C TYR A 111 6.42 16.25 9.89
N ILE A 112 6.54 15.23 10.74
CA ILE A 112 5.54 14.17 10.87
C ILE A 112 4.39 14.66 11.79
N PRO A 113 3.11 14.53 11.38
CA PRO A 113 1.95 15.02 12.14
C PRO A 113 1.57 14.07 13.30
N VAL A 114 2.50 13.83 14.23
CA VAL A 114 2.29 12.95 15.39
C VAL A 114 1.27 13.48 16.40
N LYS A 115 1.01 14.80 16.40
CA LYS A 115 0.02 15.41 17.30
C LYS A 115 -1.41 15.07 16.89
N GLU A 116 -1.66 15.03 15.59
CA GLU A 116 -2.98 14.74 15.02
C GLU A 116 -3.28 13.24 15.03
N ASN A 117 -2.23 12.41 14.85
CA ASN A 117 -2.35 10.96 14.75
C ASN A 117 -1.30 10.27 15.64
N PRO A 118 -1.45 10.33 16.99
CA PRO A 118 -0.45 9.78 17.91
C PRO A 118 -0.33 8.26 17.84
N ASN A 119 -1.37 7.56 17.39
CA ASN A 119 -1.42 6.10 17.33
C ASN A 119 -0.92 5.52 16.01
N TYR A 120 -0.49 6.36 15.07
CA TYR A 120 -0.03 5.91 13.75
C TYR A 120 1.49 5.87 13.66
N ASN A 121 2.03 4.74 13.18
CA ASN A 121 3.47 4.58 12.99
C ASN A 121 3.91 5.04 11.59
N PHE A 122 4.11 6.36 11.46
CA PHE A 122 4.59 6.98 10.22
C PHE A 122 5.96 6.45 9.78
N VAL A 123 6.92 6.38 10.71
CA VAL A 123 8.30 5.98 10.41
C VAL A 123 8.35 4.53 9.94
N GLY A 124 7.64 3.63 10.62
CA GLY A 124 7.55 2.22 10.25
C GLY A 124 6.92 2.03 8.86
N ARG A 125 5.89 2.82 8.53
CA ARG A 125 5.26 2.77 7.20
C ARG A 125 6.18 3.33 6.11
N LEU A 126 6.88 4.43 6.37
CA LEU A 126 7.79 5.07 5.42
C LEU A 126 9.01 4.20 5.11
N LEU A 127 9.63 3.61 6.13
CA LEU A 127 10.79 2.73 5.96
C LEU A 127 10.41 1.39 5.32
N GLY A 128 9.27 0.83 5.73
CA GLY A 128 8.84 -0.50 5.32
C GLY A 128 9.73 -1.62 5.86
N PRO A 129 9.47 -2.88 5.46
CA PRO A 129 10.23 -4.02 5.95
C PRO A 129 11.70 -3.91 5.55
N ARG A 130 12.60 -4.01 6.53
CA ARG A 130 14.06 -3.88 6.36
C ARG A 130 14.51 -2.57 5.70
N GLY A 131 13.70 -1.50 5.75
CA GLY A 131 14.01 -0.23 5.10
C GLY A 131 13.87 -0.24 3.57
N THR A 132 13.30 -1.31 2.99
CA THR A 132 13.24 -1.49 1.53
C THR A 132 12.38 -0.42 0.83
N THR A 133 11.30 0.05 1.46
CA THR A 133 10.43 1.07 0.89
C THR A 133 11.14 2.42 0.82
N ALA A 134 11.82 2.84 1.90
CA ALA A 134 12.59 4.08 1.88
C ALA A 134 13.74 4.02 0.86
N LYS A 135 14.47 2.90 0.79
CA LYS A 135 15.55 2.73 -0.19
C LYS A 135 15.05 2.78 -1.64
N GLN A 136 13.88 2.20 -1.89
CA GLN A 136 13.25 2.28 -3.21
C GLN A 136 12.89 3.74 -3.55
N LEU A 137 12.30 4.47 -2.60
CA LEU A 137 11.92 5.87 -2.78
C LEU A 137 13.15 6.77 -3.03
N GLU A 138 14.26 6.53 -2.33
CA GLU A 138 15.55 7.20 -2.59
C GLU A 138 16.06 6.93 -4.01
N THR A 139 15.93 5.69 -4.49
CA THR A 139 16.37 5.28 -5.84
C THR A 139 15.47 5.88 -6.93
N ASP A 140 14.16 5.89 -6.72
CA ASP A 140 13.18 6.38 -7.69
C ASP A 140 13.24 7.91 -7.86
N LEU A 141 13.59 8.63 -6.79
CA LEU A 141 13.66 10.09 -6.77
C LEU A 141 15.09 10.65 -6.88
N ASP A 142 16.09 9.76 -6.95
CA ASP A 142 17.52 10.10 -6.88
C ASP A 142 17.84 11.10 -5.75
N CYS A 143 17.28 10.85 -4.57
CA CYS A 143 17.41 11.72 -3.41
C CYS A 143 17.73 10.93 -2.14
N LYS A 144 18.24 11.62 -1.12
CA LYS A 144 18.58 11.01 0.17
C LYS A 144 17.53 11.35 1.22
N ILE A 145 16.93 10.33 1.81
CA ILE A 145 15.88 10.46 2.83
C ILE A 145 16.47 10.12 4.19
N MET A 146 16.27 11.01 5.16
CA MET A 146 16.79 10.82 6.52
C MET A 146 15.68 11.06 7.56
N VAL A 147 15.40 10.04 8.37
CA VAL A 147 14.52 10.18 9.53
C VAL A 147 15.36 10.71 10.70
N ARG A 148 14.95 11.83 11.30
CA ARG A 148 15.64 12.50 12.41
C ARG A 148 14.64 13.01 13.44
N GLY A 149 15.12 13.26 14.67
CA GLY A 149 14.34 13.90 15.73
C GLY A 149 13.91 12.96 16.86
N LYS A 150 13.07 13.47 17.77
CA LYS A 150 12.58 12.72 18.94
C LYS A 150 11.70 11.55 18.49
N GLY A 151 11.99 10.35 18.99
CA GLY A 151 11.27 9.12 18.60
C GLY A 151 11.71 8.52 17.26
N SER A 152 12.83 8.99 16.67
CA SER A 152 13.39 8.42 15.44
C SER A 152 14.20 7.14 15.67
N MET A 153 14.74 6.96 16.87
CA MET A 153 15.45 5.74 17.26
C MET A 153 14.45 4.72 17.82
N ARG A 154 14.70 3.45 17.51
CA ARG A 154 14.01 2.32 18.11
C ARG A 154 14.90 1.77 19.22
N ASP A 155 14.58 2.12 20.47
CA ASP A 155 15.14 1.47 21.66
C ASP A 155 14.44 0.13 21.94
#